data_AF-A0A523UPH3-F1
#
_entry.id   AF-A0A523UPH3-F1
#
_cell.length_a   1.000
_cell.length_b   1.000
_cell.length_c   1.000
_cell.angle_alpha   90.00
_cell.angle_beta   90.00
_cell.angle_gamma   90.00
#
_symmetry.space_group_name_H-M   'P 1'
#
loop_
_entity.id
_entity.type
_entity.pdbx_description
1 polymer ?
#
loop_
_entity_poly.entity_id
_entity_poly.type
_entity_poly.pdbx_seq_one_letter_code
_entity_poly.pdbx_strand_id
1 'polypeptide(L)'
;MPQVVQVSPTRMELLKQKQRLKMAHRAHDLLEDKRDELMQRFFPLLKEVRLLRKETRERLNQAYADLRISKSLTSEAEVEESIMWPTVRSGLDISGYTMMRAPQFKLIMEGDL
;
A
#
# COMPACT_ATOMS: atom_id res chain seq x y z
N MET A 1 -3.70 -36.52 0.56
CA MET A 1 -3.08 -37.52 -0.35
C MET A 1 -3.10 -36.92 -1.75
N PRO A 2 -1.97 -36.86 -2.49
CA PRO A 2 -2.00 -36.34 -3.85
C PRO A 2 -2.90 -37.23 -4.72
N GLN A 3 -3.81 -36.62 -5.46
CA GLN A 3 -4.63 -37.34 -6.42
C GLN A 3 -3.71 -37.83 -7.54
N VAL A 4 -3.69 -39.14 -7.76
CA VAL A 4 -2.96 -39.74 -8.89
C VAL A 4 -3.60 -39.21 -10.17
N VAL A 5 -2.81 -38.51 -10.99
CA VAL A 5 -3.28 -38.02 -12.28
C VAL A 5 -3.66 -39.25 -13.11
N GLN A 6 -4.93 -39.38 -13.47
CA GLN A 6 -5.39 -40.49 -14.32
C GLN A 6 -4.92 -40.23 -15.75
N VAL A 7 -3.83 -40.89 -16.12
CA VAL A 7 -3.24 -40.84 -17.45
C VAL A 7 -2.93 -42.25 -17.94
N SER A 8 -3.10 -42.47 -19.24
CA SER A 8 -2.80 -43.76 -19.87
C SER A 8 -1.33 -44.15 -19.64
N PRO A 9 -1.02 -45.43 -19.31
CA PRO A 9 0.32 -45.87 -18.92
C PRO A 9 1.24 -46.02 -20.14
N THR A 10 1.56 -44.90 -20.79
CA THR A 10 2.46 -44.84 -21.94
C THR A 10 3.78 -44.16 -21.58
N ARG A 11 4.87 -44.56 -22.23
CA ARG A 11 6.20 -43.99 -22.00
C ARG A 11 6.23 -42.48 -22.28
N MET A 12 5.47 -42.03 -23.29
CA MET A 12 5.36 -40.61 -23.64
C MET A 12 4.77 -39.77 -22.50
N GLU A 13 3.69 -40.27 -21.89
CA GLU A 13 3.02 -39.56 -20.79
C GLU A 13 3.89 -39.55 -19.53
N LEU A 14 4.63 -40.64 -19.25
CA LEU A 14 5.63 -40.65 -18.18
C LEU A 14 6.72 -39.58 -18.36
N LEU A 15 7.24 -39.41 -19.58
CA LEU A 15 8.25 -38.37 -19.88
C LEU A 15 7.69 -36.96 -19.69
N LYS A 16 6.45 -36.71 -20.16
CA LYS A 16 5.76 -35.43 -19.99
C LYS A 16 5.52 -35.09 -18.53
N GLN A 17 5.06 -36.05 -17.71
CA GLN A 17 4.86 -35.84 -16.28
C GLN A 17 6.18 -35.59 -15.54
N LYS A 18 7.28 -36.30 -15.89
CA LYS A 18 8.61 -36.03 -15.33
C LYS A 18 9.13 -34.62 -15.65
N GLN A 19 8.93 -34.15 -16.89
CA GLN A 19 9.28 -32.79 -17.27
C GLN A 19 8.43 -31.76 -16.51
N ARG A 20 7.11 -31.99 -16.40
CA ARG A 20 6.21 -31.13 -15.63
C ARG A 20 6.61 -31.05 -14.17
N LEU A 21 6.95 -32.18 -13.54
CA LEU A 21 7.43 -32.23 -12.16
C LEU A 21 8.70 -31.39 -11.99
N LYS A 22 9.67 -31.55 -12.89
CA LYS A 22 10.92 -30.77 -12.85
C LYS A 22 10.67 -29.27 -13.01
N MET A 23 9.76 -28.89 -13.91
CA MET A 23 9.37 -27.49 -14.08
C MET A 23 8.61 -26.95 -12.86
N ALA A 24 7.72 -27.75 -12.28
CA ALA A 24 6.95 -27.36 -11.10
C ALA A 24 7.86 -27.10 -9.89
N HIS A 25 8.87 -27.95 -9.64
CA HIS A 25 9.85 -27.69 -8.59
C HIS A 25 10.60 -26.38 -8.82
N ARG A 26 11.13 -26.15 -10.03
CA ARG A 26 11.82 -24.88 -10.35
C ARG A 26 10.92 -23.66 -10.22
N ALA A 27 9.66 -23.77 -10.63
CA ALA A 27 8.69 -22.69 -10.51
C ALA A 27 8.35 -22.41 -9.04
N HIS A 28 8.27 -23.45 -8.21
CA HIS A 28 8.09 -23.31 -6.77
C HIS A 28 9.27 -22.55 -6.15
N ASP A 29 10.51 -23.01 -6.40
CA ASP A 29 11.72 -22.39 -5.86
C ASP A 29 11.82 -20.92 -6.29
N LEU A 30 11.52 -20.62 -7.56
CA LEU A 30 11.53 -19.24 -8.08
C LEU A 30 10.46 -18.35 -7.41
N LEU A 31 9.29 -18.89 -7.11
CA LEU A 31 8.23 -18.15 -6.41
C LEU A 31 8.59 -17.93 -4.94
N GLU A 32 9.29 -18.87 -4.32
CA GLU A 32 9.82 -18.73 -2.97
C GLU A 32 10.87 -17.61 -2.91
N ASP A 33 11.83 -17.59 -3.84
CA ASP A 33 12.82 -16.52 -3.94
C ASP A 33 12.16 -15.15 -4.13
N LYS A 34 11.17 -15.07 -5.03
CA LYS A 34 10.42 -13.84 -5.28
C LYS A 34 9.64 -13.37 -4.04
N ARG A 35 9.03 -14.31 -3.30
CA ARG A 35 8.34 -13.99 -2.05
C ARG A 35 9.31 -13.39 -1.05
N ASP A 36 10.48 -13.98 -0.90
CA ASP A 36 11.46 -13.55 0.10
C ASP A 36 12.03 -12.16 -0.23
N GLU A 37 12.28 -11.87 -1.51
CA GLU A 37 12.66 -10.52 -1.97
C GLU A 37 11.55 -9.49 -1.71
N LEU A 38 10.30 -9.84 -2.00
CA LEU A 38 9.15 -8.97 -1.72
C LEU A 38 9.02 -8.71 -0.21
N MET A 39 9.24 -9.71 0.63
CA MET A 39 9.20 -9.56 2.09
C MET A 39 10.33 -8.67 2.60
N GLN A 40 11.54 -8.80 2.06
CA GLN A 40 12.67 -7.93 2.40
C GLN A 40 12.37 -6.45 2.11
N ARG A 41 11.65 -6.16 1.02
CA ARG A 41 11.21 -4.78 0.69
C ARG A 41 9.99 -4.33 1.49
N PHE A 42 9.12 -5.25 1.89
CA PHE A 42 7.87 -4.95 2.61
C PHE A 42 8.08 -4.56 4.07
N PHE A 43 8.98 -5.25 4.79
CA PHE A 43 9.18 -4.98 6.22
C PHE A 43 9.68 -3.56 6.54
N PRO A 44 10.62 -2.97 5.78
CA PRO A 44 10.99 -1.56 5.96
C PRO A 44 9.81 -0.61 5.78
N LEU A 45 9.01 -0.79 4.72
CA LEU A 45 7.81 0.01 4.46
C LEU A 45 6.81 -0.08 5.62
N LEU A 46 6.63 -1.26 6.22
CA LEU A 46 5.75 -1.41 7.38
C LEU A 46 6.24 -0.60 8.60
N LYS A 47 7.55 -0.51 8.82
CA LYS A 47 8.11 0.32 9.90
C LYS A 47 7.90 1.80 9.63
N GLU A 48 8.15 2.23 8.39
CA GLU A 48 7.97 3.62 7.95
C GLU A 48 6.50 4.05 8.09
N VAL A 49 5.55 3.23 7.63
CA VAL A 49 4.11 3.50 7.78
C VAL A 49 3.71 3.62 9.25
N ARG A 50 4.26 2.79 10.14
CA ARG A 50 3.98 2.88 11.59
C ARG A 50 4.50 4.19 12.17
N LEU A 51 5.70 4.62 11.78
CA LEU A 51 6.29 5.87 12.23
C LEU A 51 5.49 7.08 11.73
N LEU A 52 5.25 7.15 10.41
CA LEU A 52 4.45 8.21 9.78
C LEU A 52 3.05 8.29 10.37
N ARG A 53 2.41 7.14 10.65
CA ARG A 53 1.09 7.11 11.28
C ARG A 53 1.13 7.70 12.69
N LYS A 54 2.17 7.42 13.47
CA LYS A 54 2.33 7.98 14.81
C LYS A 54 2.50 9.51 14.74
N GLU A 55 3.41 9.98 13.90
CA GLU A 55 3.69 11.41 13.72
C GLU A 55 2.46 12.17 13.20
N THR A 56 1.79 11.65 12.18
CA THR A 56 0.57 12.25 11.64
C THR A 56 -0.51 12.36 12.71
N ARG A 57 -0.63 11.36 13.58
CA ARG A 57 -1.62 11.36 14.66
C ARG A 57 -1.28 12.39 15.74
N GLU A 58 -0.01 12.55 16.08
CA GLU A 58 0.46 13.59 17.00
C GLU A 58 0.15 14.99 16.45
N ARG A 59 0.47 15.26 15.17
CA ARG A 59 0.16 16.54 14.51
C ARG A 59 -1.34 16.82 14.43
N LEU A 60 -2.15 15.81 14.09
CA LEU A 60 -3.61 15.96 14.07
C LEU A 60 -4.18 16.26 15.45
N ASN A 61 -3.70 15.58 16.49
CA ASN A 61 -4.16 15.84 17.86
C ASN A 61 -3.83 17.27 18.30
N GLN A 62 -2.65 17.79 17.96
CA GLN A 62 -2.27 19.17 18.21
C GLN A 62 -3.20 20.14 17.46
N ALA A 63 -3.38 19.95 16.15
CA ALA A 63 -4.27 20.79 15.34
C ALA A 63 -5.73 20.80 15.86
N TYR A 64 -6.24 19.67 16.31
CA TYR A 64 -7.58 19.59 16.92
C TYR A 64 -7.64 20.26 18.30
N ALA A 65 -6.57 20.21 19.09
CA ALA A 65 -6.48 20.92 20.36
C ALA A 65 -6.51 22.44 20.12
N ASP A 66 -5.72 22.92 19.15
CA ASP A 66 -5.67 24.32 18.76
C ASP A 66 -7.03 24.79 18.24
N LEU A 67 -7.69 24.00 17.37
CA LEU A 67 -9.03 24.31 16.88
C LEU A 67 -10.05 24.39 18.03
N ARG A 68 -9.96 23.51 19.03
CA ARG A 68 -10.86 23.52 20.20
C ARG A 68 -10.64 24.78 21.05
N ILE A 69 -9.39 25.19 21.24
CA ILE A 69 -9.07 26.43 21.95
C ILE A 69 -9.60 27.64 21.17
N SER A 70 -9.40 27.69 19.85
CA SER A 70 -9.91 28.76 19.00
C SER A 70 -11.44 28.87 19.07
N LYS A 71 -12.16 27.75 19.05
CA LYS A 71 -13.63 27.72 19.23
C LYS A 71 -14.10 28.14 20.62
N SER A 72 -13.25 28.03 21.65
CA SER A 72 -13.58 28.50 23.00
C SER A 72 -13.30 29.99 23.19
N LEU A 73 -12.36 30.56 22.44
CA LEU A 73 -11.96 31.97 22.53
C LEU A 73 -12.73 32.86 21.54
N THR A 74 -13.07 32.31 20.37
CA THR A 74 -13.74 33.00 19.26
C THR A 74 -15.17 32.47 19.12
N SER A 75 -16.10 33.27 18.59
CA SER A 75 -17.44 32.79 18.28
C SER A 75 -17.37 31.63 17.27
N GLU A 76 -18.13 30.56 17.50
CA GLU A 76 -18.10 29.36 16.65
C GLU A 76 -18.40 29.67 15.18
N ALA A 77 -19.26 30.67 14.93
CA ALA A 77 -19.66 31.11 13.59
C ALA A 77 -18.51 31.73 12.78
N GLU A 78 -17.60 32.48 13.42
CA GLU A 78 -16.47 33.14 12.74
C GLU A 78 -15.41 32.11 12.32
N VAL A 79 -15.15 31.11 13.18
CA VAL A 79 -14.25 30.01 12.86
C VAL A 79 -14.80 29.19 11.70
N GLU A 80 -16.12 28.94 11.68
CA GLU A 80 -16.77 28.20 10.62
C GLU A 80 -16.73 28.94 9.28
N GLU A 81 -16.97 30.26 9.28
CA GLU A 81 -16.86 31.11 8.09
C GLU A 81 -15.45 31.09 7.47
N SER A 82 -14.41 31.14 8.31
CA SER A 82 -13.02 31.10 7.83
C SER A 82 -12.62 29.79 7.14
N ILE A 83 -13.23 28.66 7.53
CA ILE A 83 -12.97 27.35 6.92
C ILE A 83 -13.70 27.20 5.58
N MET A 84 -14.85 27.86 5.40
CA MET A 84 -15.62 27.77 4.16
C MET A 84 -14.91 28.40 2.95
N TRP A 85 -13.94 29.28 3.16
CA TRP A 85 -13.19 29.96 2.10
C TRP A 85 -11.71 29.56 2.07
N PRO A 86 -11.37 28.31 1.67
CA PRO A 86 -9.99 27.89 1.60
C PRO A 86 -9.26 28.58 0.43
N THR A 87 -8.13 29.23 0.72
CA THR A 87 -7.23 29.86 -0.26
C THR A 87 -6.50 28.82 -1.12
N VAL A 88 -6.35 27.59 -0.61
CA VAL A 88 -5.57 26.53 -1.24
C VAL A 88 -6.47 25.40 -1.71
N ARG A 89 -6.37 25.04 -3.00
CA ARG A 89 -6.99 23.83 -3.55
C ARG A 89 -5.94 22.72 -3.64
N SER A 90 -6.25 21.56 -3.07
CA SER A 90 -5.40 20.38 -3.16
C SER A 90 -6.05 19.30 -4.01
N GLY A 91 -5.29 18.79 -4.99
CA GLY A 91 -5.62 17.64 -5.82
C GLY A 91 -4.67 16.49 -5.55
N LEU A 92 -5.09 15.27 -5.92
CA LEU A 92 -4.29 14.06 -5.80
C LEU A 92 -4.19 13.39 -7.16
N ASP A 93 -2.97 13.16 -7.64
CA ASP A 93 -2.72 12.44 -8.88
C ASP A 93 -1.97 11.12 -8.60
N ILE A 94 -2.19 10.12 -9.45
CA ILE A 94 -1.51 8.83 -9.36
C ILE A 94 -0.29 8.86 -10.28
N SER A 95 0.90 8.96 -9.69
CA SER A 95 2.16 9.02 -10.43
C SER A 95 2.62 7.66 -10.98
N GLY A 96 2.18 6.56 -10.37
CA GLY A 96 2.54 5.22 -10.79
C GLY A 96 2.13 4.14 -9.79
N TYR A 97 2.61 2.91 -10.03
CA TYR A 97 2.36 1.76 -9.16
C TYR A 97 3.66 1.14 -8.67
N THR A 98 3.70 0.78 -7.39
CA THR A 98 4.79 0.00 -6.80
C THR A 98 4.81 -1.42 -7.38
N MET A 99 5.92 -2.16 -7.22
CA MET A 99 6.06 -3.56 -7.65
C MET A 99 4.99 -4.50 -7.06
N MET A 100 4.36 -4.10 -5.95
CA MET A 100 3.19 -4.77 -5.33
C MET A 100 1.84 -4.25 -5.85
N ARG A 101 1.80 -3.51 -6.96
CA ARG A 101 0.61 -2.88 -7.57
C ARG A 101 -0.17 -1.93 -6.65
N ALA A 102 0.51 -1.29 -5.70
CA ALA A 102 -0.09 -0.22 -4.90
C ALA A 102 0.12 1.15 -5.61
N PRO A 103 -0.90 2.03 -5.68
CA PRO A 103 -0.77 3.35 -6.30
C PRO A 103 0.13 4.27 -5.47
N GLN A 104 0.95 5.07 -6.16
CA GLN A 104 1.73 6.15 -5.58
C GLN A 104 1.03 7.46 -5.86
N PHE A 105 0.74 8.21 -4.80
CA PHE A 105 0.03 9.47 -4.89
C PHE A 105 1.00 10.65 -4.87
N LYS A 106 0.75 11.63 -5.73
CA LYS A 106 1.43 12.92 -5.72
C LYS A 106 0.40 14.00 -5.41
N LEU A 107 0.68 14.80 -4.39
CA LEU A 107 -0.16 15.94 -4.04
C LEU A 107 0.13 17.08 -5.01
N ILE A 108 -0.91 17.64 -5.61
CA ILE A 108 -0.84 18.88 -6.40
C ILE A 108 -1.53 19.94 -5.57
N MET A 109 -0.81 21.00 -5.21
CA MET A 109 -1.38 22.14 -4.49
C MET A 109 -1.38 23.34 -5.42
N GLU A 110 -2.55 23.92 -5.65
CA GLU A 110 -2.72 25.16 -6.39
C GLU A 110 -3.29 26.22 -5.44
N GLY A 111 -2.50 27.25 -5.17
CA GLY A 111 -2.83 28.38 -4.29
C GLY A 111 -1.62 28.86 -3.50
N ASP A 112 -1.51 30.18 -3.31
CA ASP A 112 -0.54 30.76 -2.39
C ASP A 112 -1.01 30.53 -0.94
N LEU A 113 -0.06 30.20 -0.06
CA LEU A 113 -0.25 30.12 1.40
C LEU A 113 -0.48 31.51 2.00
#